data_AF-B9XDR2-F1
#
_entry.id   AF-B9XDR2-F1
#
_cell.length_a   1.000
_cell.length_b   1.000
_cell.length_c   1.000
_cell.angle_alpha   90.00
_cell.angle_beta   90.00
_cell.angle_gamma   90.00
#
_symmetry.space_group_name_H-M   'P 1'
#
loop_
_entity.id
_entity.type
_entity.pdbx_description
1 polymer ?
#
loop_
_entity_poly.entity_id
_entity_poly.type
_entity_poly.pdbx_seq_one_letter_code
_entity_poly.pdbx_strand_id
1 'polypeptide(L)'
;MGKGAVLCTNCGYNLATGQRTVAGRPAALGKPTAPNYDVPWYKTAYPYLGGVVLLLGILYLLGRNNPPMMLGFAAVAFLYLVTVQIIALVFAFKESVGTGFLALCIPIYCTYFVFKVSDNDTLKLLYGLGILIGIGINFMDLGH
;
A
#
# COMPACT_ATOMS: atom_id res chain seq x y z
N MET A 1 22.74 6.16 -21.20
CA MET A 1 23.43 7.43 -20.88
C MET A 1 23.21 7.72 -19.40
N GLY A 2 24.24 7.59 -18.58
CA GLY A 2 24.14 7.77 -17.12
C GLY A 2 23.91 9.24 -16.78
N LYS A 3 22.77 9.54 -16.12
CA LYS A 3 22.53 10.86 -15.53
C LYS A 3 23.58 11.07 -14.45
N GLY A 4 24.49 12.01 -14.66
CA GLY A 4 25.58 12.31 -13.74
C GLY A 4 25.04 12.58 -12.33
N ALA A 5 25.70 12.02 -11.32
CA ALA A 5 25.36 12.25 -9.93
C ALA A 5 25.47 13.75 -9.61
N VAL A 6 24.37 14.39 -9.20
CA VAL A 6 24.39 15.77 -8.72
C VAL A 6 24.94 15.76 -7.30
N LEU A 7 26.20 16.19 -7.16
CA LEU A 7 26.89 16.30 -5.87
C LEU A 7 26.72 17.73 -5.35
N CYS A 8 26.27 17.88 -4.11
CA CYS A 8 26.33 19.15 -3.41
C CYS A 8 27.80 19.47 -3.12
N THR A 9 28.35 20.46 -3.80
CA THR A 9 29.76 20.87 -3.68
C THR A 9 30.09 21.46 -2.32
N ASN A 10 29.09 21.96 -1.59
CA ASN A 10 29.28 22.58 -0.28
C ASN A 10 29.41 21.55 0.86
N CYS A 11 28.70 20.42 0.77
CA CYS A 11 28.69 19.40 1.84
C CYS A 11 29.12 18.00 1.40
N GLY A 12 29.48 17.79 0.13
CA GLY A 12 29.87 16.50 -0.43
C GLY A 12 28.71 15.51 -0.54
N TYR A 13 27.47 15.97 -0.42
CA TYR A 13 26.30 15.09 -0.40
C TYR A 13 25.90 14.70 -1.82
N ASN A 14 25.87 13.41 -2.11
CA ASN A 14 25.41 12.90 -3.39
C ASN A 14 23.89 12.73 -3.37
N LEU A 15 23.18 13.55 -4.16
CA LEU A 15 21.71 13.49 -4.24
C LEU A 15 21.20 12.20 -4.89
N ALA A 16 22.03 11.54 -5.71
CA ALA A 16 21.65 10.29 -6.37
C ALA A 16 21.76 9.08 -5.44
N THR A 17 22.72 9.08 -4.50
CA THR A 17 22.97 7.94 -3.60
C THR A 17 22.59 8.20 -2.15
N GLY A 18 22.25 9.44 -1.78
CA GLY A 18 21.93 9.82 -0.40
C GLY A 18 23.11 9.73 0.57
N GLN A 19 24.32 9.56 0.05
CA GLN A 19 25.52 9.39 0.86
C GLN A 19 26.42 10.62 0.77
N ARG A 20 27.01 10.98 1.91
CA ARG A 20 28.02 12.03 1.99
C ARG A 20 29.37 11.45 1.61
N THR A 21 30.11 12.11 0.72
CA THR A 21 31.49 11.73 0.42
C THR A 21 32.33 11.94 1.68
N VAL A 22 32.84 10.85 2.24
CA VAL A 22 33.81 10.91 3.34
C VAL A 22 35.20 11.04 2.70
N ALA A 23 35.99 12.00 3.19
CA ALA A 23 37.29 12.35 2.62
C ALA A 23 38.14 11.10 2.28
N GLY A 24 38.49 10.95 1.00
CA GLY A 24 39.34 9.87 0.50
C GLY A 24 38.63 8.61 -0.02
N ARG A 25 37.30 8.51 0.05
CA ARG A 25 36.55 7.40 -0.58
C ARG A 25 35.52 7.93 -1.60
N PRO A 26 35.57 7.52 -2.87
CA PRO A 26 34.50 7.84 -3.81
C PRO A 26 33.18 7.27 -3.26
N ALA A 27 32.11 8.07 -3.27
CA ALA A 27 30.78 7.58 -2.96
C ALA A 27 30.51 6.39 -3.88
N ALA A 28 30.33 5.21 -3.30
CA ALA A 28 30.26 3.97 -4.05
C ALA A 28 29.20 4.10 -5.14
N LEU A 29 29.54 3.68 -6.36
CA LEU A 29 28.61 3.49 -7.48
C LEU A 29 27.71 2.26 -7.22
N GLY A 30 27.24 2.11 -5.98
CA GLY A 30 26.30 1.07 -5.59
C GLY A 30 24.89 1.51 -5.95
N LYS A 31 24.03 0.53 -6.23
CA LYS A 31 22.58 0.74 -6.38
C LYS A 31 22.11 1.70 -5.27
N PRO A 32 21.26 2.70 -5.59
CA PRO A 32 20.69 3.55 -4.56
C PRO A 32 20.01 2.65 -3.54
N THR A 33 20.62 2.53 -2.35
CA THR A 33 19.95 1.98 -1.18
C THR A 33 18.73 2.86 -0.94
N ALA A 34 17.57 2.22 -0.76
CA ALA A 34 16.30 2.90 -0.58
C ALA A 34 16.48 4.11 0.35
N PRO A 35 15.97 5.29 -0.02
CA PRO A 35 16.18 6.50 0.75
C PRO A 35 15.70 6.29 2.18
N ASN A 36 16.66 6.22 3.11
CA ASN A 36 16.45 5.99 4.53
C ASN A 36 16.02 7.30 5.21
N TYR A 37 14.99 7.93 4.66
CA TYR A 37 14.27 8.97 5.37
C TYR A 37 13.23 8.23 6.19
N ASP A 38 13.37 8.24 7.52
CA ASP A 38 12.29 7.86 8.44
C ASP A 38 11.07 8.71 8.09
N VAL A 39 10.20 8.19 7.22
CA VAL A 39 8.97 8.85 6.84
C VAL A 39 8.12 8.89 8.09
N PRO A 40 7.73 10.07 8.59
CA PRO A 40 6.94 10.16 9.80
C PRO A 40 5.70 9.28 9.70
N TRP A 41 5.41 8.51 10.74
CA TRP A 41 4.35 7.48 10.72
C TRP A 41 2.96 8.03 10.34
N TYR A 42 2.71 9.32 10.53
CA TYR A 42 1.45 9.97 10.13
C TYR A 42 1.36 10.27 8.62
N LYS A 43 2.48 10.15 7.88
CA LYS A 43 2.54 10.26 6.41
C LYS A 43 2.50 8.91 5.70
N THR A 44 2.55 7.81 6.43
CA THR A 44 2.42 6.45 5.87
C THR A 44 0.95 6.03 5.86
N ALA A 45 0.64 4.84 5.34
CA ALA A 45 -0.75 4.38 5.26
C ALA A 45 -1.36 3.95 6.60
N TYR A 46 -0.54 3.75 7.64
CA TYR A 46 -0.98 3.28 8.96
C TYR A 46 -2.11 4.12 9.60
N PRO A 47 -2.06 5.46 9.67
CA PRO A 47 -3.15 6.26 10.23
C PRO A 47 -4.47 6.11 9.45
N TYR A 48 -4.40 5.99 8.12
CA TYR A 48 -5.59 5.80 7.29
C TYR A 48 -6.21 4.42 7.51
N LEU A 49 -5.38 3.39 7.61
CA LEU A 49 -5.80 2.03 7.97
C LEU A 49 -6.45 2.01 9.35
N GLY A 50 -5.81 2.62 10.35
CA GLY A 50 -6.36 2.72 11.70
C GLY A 50 -7.71 3.44 11.73
N GLY A 51 -7.84 4.54 10.98
CA GLY A 51 -9.09 5.27 10.82
C GLY A 51 -10.20 4.44 10.19
N VAL A 52 -9.91 3.69 9.12
CA VAL A 52 -10.89 2.81 8.46
C VAL A 52 -11.36 1.69 9.39
N VAL A 53 -10.43 1.02 10.09
CA VAL A 53 -10.77 -0.05 11.04
C VAL A 53 -11.64 0.50 12.18
N LEU A 54 -11.29 1.66 12.72
CA LEU A 54 -12.05 2.30 13.79
C LEU A 54 -13.44 2.72 13.32
N LEU A 55 -13.56 3.32 12.13
CA LEU A 55 -14.84 3.69 11.52
C LEU A 55 -15.74 2.47 11.31
N LEU A 56 -15.19 1.39 10.73
CA LEU A 56 -15.92 0.15 10.50
C LEU A 56 -16.34 -0.51 11.83
N GLY A 57 -15.48 -0.49 12.85
CA GLY A 57 -15.81 -1.00 14.19
C GLY A 57 -16.95 -0.22 14.85
N ILE A 58 -16.93 1.11 14.75
CA ILE A 58 -18.01 1.97 15.28
C ILE A 58 -19.31 1.70 14.51
N LEU A 59 -19.27 1.69 13.18
CA LEU A 59 -20.45 1.42 12.35
C LEU A 59 -21.04 0.02 12.60
N TYR A 60 -20.20 -0.98 12.83
CA TYR A 60 -20.64 -2.33 13.19
C TYR A 60 -21.35 -2.36 14.55
N LEU A 61 -20.77 -1.72 15.58
CA LEU A 61 -21.37 -1.64 16.91
C LEU A 61 -22.70 -0.87 16.90
N LEU A 62 -22.77 0.23 16.15
CA LEU A 62 -24.02 1.01 15.98
C LEU A 62 -25.05 0.27 15.12
N GLY A 63 -24.60 -0.48 14.12
CA GLY A 63 -25.41 -1.26 13.19
C GLY A 63 -26.19 -2.39 13.86
N ARG A 64 -25.66 -2.94 14.96
CA ARG A 64 -26.33 -4.00 15.73
C ARG A 64 -27.76 -3.66 16.14
N ASN A 65 -28.03 -2.38 16.41
CA ASN A 65 -29.33 -1.90 16.90
C ASN A 65 -30.08 -1.06 15.85
N ASN A 66 -29.48 -0.77 14.69
CA ASN A 66 -30.04 0.13 13.70
C ASN A 66 -29.81 -0.39 12.27
N PRO A 67 -30.86 -0.84 11.56
CA PRO A 67 -30.74 -1.32 10.19
C PRO A 67 -30.13 -0.32 9.19
N PRO A 68 -30.39 1.01 9.23
CA PRO A 68 -29.74 1.94 8.29
C PRO A 68 -28.23 2.06 8.52
N MET A 69 -27.74 1.86 9.75
CA MET A 69 -26.31 1.91 10.07
C MET A 69 -25.57 0.67 9.56
N MET A 70 -26.24 -0.49 9.55
CA MET A 70 -25.69 -1.72 8.97
C MET A 70 -25.57 -1.62 7.45
N LEU A 71 -26.51 -0.95 6.78
CA LEU A 71 -26.39 -0.64 5.35
C LEU A 71 -25.23 0.34 5.07
N GLY A 72 -25.05 1.35 5.94
CA GLY A 72 -23.90 2.25 5.90
C GLY A 72 -22.56 1.50 6.06
N PHE A 73 -22.48 0.57 7.01
CA PHE A 73 -21.32 -0.31 7.18
C PHE A 73 -21.00 -1.09 5.90
N ALA A 74 -22.01 -1.76 5.31
CA ALA A 74 -21.83 -2.55 4.09
C ALA A 74 -21.37 -1.69 2.91
N ALA A 75 -21.95 -0.50 2.74
CA ALA A 75 -21.57 0.44 1.69
C ALA A 75 -20.11 0.92 1.84
N VAL A 76 -19.70 1.30 3.05
CA VAL A 76 -18.31 1.75 3.32
C VAL A 76 -17.33 0.60 3.12
N ALA A 77 -17.66 -0.60 3.59
CA ALA A 77 -16.81 -1.77 3.40
C ALA A 77 -16.67 -2.14 1.91
N PHE A 78 -17.77 -2.11 1.15
CA PHE A 78 -17.74 -2.33 -0.30
C PHE A 78 -16.86 -1.30 -1.02
N LEU A 79 -17.03 -0.01 -0.72
CA LEU A 79 -16.19 1.05 -1.29
C LEU A 79 -14.71 0.85 -0.97
N TYR A 80 -14.39 0.42 0.25
CA TYR A 80 -13.01 0.10 0.63
C TYR A 80 -12.43 -1.04 -0.22
N LEU A 81 -13.17 -2.15 -0.36
CA LEU A 81 -12.73 -3.32 -1.16
C LEU A 81 -12.47 -2.93 -2.61
N VAL A 82 -13.39 -2.20 -3.25
CA VAL A 82 -13.23 -1.73 -4.63
C VAL A 82 -12.02 -0.80 -4.76
N THR A 83 -11.85 0.14 -3.82
CA THR A 83 -10.74 1.10 -3.86
C THR A 83 -9.39 0.38 -3.78
N VAL A 84 -9.25 -0.56 -2.85
CA VAL A 84 -8.03 -1.35 -2.67
C VAL A 84 -7.72 -2.21 -3.90
N GLN A 85 -8.75 -2.80 -4.54
CA GLN A 85 -8.60 -3.57 -5.77
C GLN A 85 -8.09 -2.69 -6.93
N ILE A 86 -8.66 -1.49 -7.11
CA ILE A 86 -8.24 -0.55 -8.14
C ILE A 86 -6.78 -0.12 -7.90
N ILE A 87 -6.40 0.19 -6.66
CA ILE A 87 -5.02 0.57 -6.33
C ILE A 87 -4.05 -0.58 -6.67
N ALA A 88 -4.39 -1.82 -6.31
CA ALA A 88 -3.58 -2.99 -6.62
C ALA A 88 -3.41 -3.18 -8.14
N LEU A 89 -4.48 -3.00 -8.92
CA LEU A 89 -4.43 -3.03 -10.38
C LEU A 89 -3.54 -1.93 -10.97
N VAL A 90 -3.69 -0.69 -10.50
CA VAL A 90 -2.85 0.43 -10.95
C VAL A 90 -1.37 0.15 -10.68
N PHE A 91 -1.04 -0.42 -9.51
CA PHE A 91 0.32 -0.84 -9.21
C PHE A 91 0.80 -1.97 -10.12
N ALA A 92 -0.06 -2.95 -10.43
CA ALA A 92 0.27 -4.03 -11.36
C ALA A 92 0.53 -3.53 -12.79
N PHE A 93 -0.25 -2.56 -13.27
CA PHE A 93 -0.04 -1.92 -14.57
C PHE A 93 1.23 -1.06 -14.61
N LYS A 94 1.63 -0.47 -13.47
CA LYS A 94 2.88 0.31 -13.38
C LYS A 94 4.13 -0.55 -13.50
N GLU A 95 4.08 -1.83 -13.12
CA GLU A 95 5.21 -2.74 -13.34
C GLU A 95 5.27 -3.20 -14.80
N SER A 96 4.16 -3.68 -15.36
CA SER A 96 4.05 -4.00 -16.77
C SER A 96 2.59 -4.11 -17.22
N VAL A 97 2.34 -3.94 -18.52
CA VAL A 97 0.99 -4.11 -19.07
C VAL A 97 0.50 -5.56 -18.93
N GLY A 98 1.40 -6.54 -19.08
CA GLY A 98 1.08 -7.97 -18.95
C GLY A 98 0.71 -8.38 -17.52
N THR A 99 1.43 -7.88 -16.52
CA THR A 99 1.11 -8.11 -15.10
C THR A 99 -0.21 -7.47 -14.72
N GLY A 100 -0.50 -6.25 -15.21
CA GLY A 100 -1.78 -5.59 -15.01
C GLY A 100 -2.96 -6.37 -15.61
N PHE A 101 -2.81 -6.87 -16.85
CA PHE A 101 -3.84 -7.67 -17.51
C PHE A 101 -4.09 -9.01 -16.80
N LEU A 102 -3.02 -9.72 -16.41
CA LEU A 102 -3.15 -10.96 -15.64
C LEU A 102 -3.81 -10.73 -14.27
N ALA A 103 -3.49 -9.63 -13.59
CA ALA A 103 -4.11 -9.28 -12.31
C ALA A 103 -5.60 -8.91 -12.45
N LEU A 104 -6.00 -8.37 -13.60
CA LEU A 104 -7.40 -8.06 -13.91
C LEU A 104 -8.20 -9.32 -14.25
N CYS A 105 -7.66 -10.19 -15.10
CA CYS A 105 -8.36 -11.39 -15.57
C CYS A 105 -8.34 -12.53 -14.55
N ILE A 106 -7.31 -12.60 -13.70
CA ILE A 106 -7.14 -13.68 -12.74
C ILE A 106 -7.01 -13.06 -11.34
N PRO A 107 -8.09 -13.05 -10.53
CA PRO A 107 -8.07 -12.43 -9.20
C PRO A 107 -7.05 -13.10 -8.26
N ILE A 108 -6.79 -14.40 -8.43
CA ILE A 108 -5.74 -15.13 -7.70
C ILE A 108 -4.35 -14.57 -8.02
N TYR A 109 -4.12 -14.17 -9.28
CA TYR A 109 -2.86 -13.57 -9.69
C TYR A 109 -2.67 -12.18 -9.06
N CYS A 110 -3.76 -11.42 -8.86
CA CYS A 110 -3.69 -10.14 -8.15
C CYS A 110 -3.17 -10.32 -6.71
N THR A 111 -3.66 -11.34 -5.99
CA THR A 111 -3.19 -11.68 -4.65
C THR A 111 -1.72 -12.11 -4.66
N TYR A 112 -1.32 -12.95 -5.63
CA TYR A 112 0.08 -13.34 -5.83
C TYR A 112 0.98 -12.13 -6.10
N PHE A 113 0.54 -11.22 -6.97
CA PHE A 113 1.26 -10.01 -7.31
C PHE A 113 1.49 -9.14 -6.06
N VAL A 114 0.43 -8.88 -5.29
CA VAL A 114 0.52 -8.00 -4.12
C VAL A 114 1.43 -8.60 -3.03
N PHE A 115 1.29 -9.88 -2.70
CA PHE A 115 2.04 -10.46 -1.58
C PHE A 115 3.46 -10.92 -1.94
N LYS A 116 3.69 -11.39 -3.16
CA LYS A 116 4.97 -11.99 -3.55
C LYS A 116 5.79 -11.14 -4.51
N VAL A 117 5.16 -10.44 -5.46
CA VAL A 117 5.87 -9.68 -6.50
C VAL A 117 6.13 -8.25 -6.06
N SER A 118 5.16 -7.62 -5.40
CA SER A 118 5.28 -6.24 -4.96
C SER A 118 6.21 -6.11 -3.74
N ASP A 119 7.19 -5.21 -3.83
CA ASP A 119 8.03 -4.80 -2.70
C ASP A 119 7.35 -3.74 -1.81
N ASN A 120 6.11 -3.34 -2.11
CA ASN A 120 5.42 -2.29 -1.37
C ASN A 120 4.63 -2.86 -0.19
N ASP A 121 5.21 -2.77 1.01
CA ASP A 121 4.59 -3.25 2.26
C ASP A 121 3.26 -2.55 2.59
N THR A 122 3.09 -1.31 2.16
CA THR A 122 1.82 -0.58 2.32
C THR A 122 0.70 -1.22 1.50
N LEU A 123 1.00 -1.65 0.28
CA LEU A 123 0.03 -2.30 -0.61
C LEU A 123 -0.40 -3.65 -0.05
N LYS A 124 0.55 -4.43 0.47
CA LYS A 124 0.29 -5.71 1.15
C LYS A 124 -0.66 -5.55 2.32
N LEU A 125 -0.45 -4.50 3.11
CA LEU A 125 -1.26 -4.25 4.30
C LEU A 125 -2.68 -3.79 3.94
N LEU A 126 -2.83 -2.85 3.00
CA LEU A 126 -4.14 -2.40 2.50
C LEU A 126 -4.95 -3.55 1.89
N TYR A 127 -4.31 -4.35 1.03
CA TYR A 127 -4.93 -5.50 0.37
C TYR A 127 -5.25 -6.63 1.33
N GLY A 128 -4.34 -6.94 2.26
CA GLY A 128 -4.56 -7.93 3.31
C GLY A 128 -5.74 -7.55 4.22
N LEU A 129 -5.85 -6.28 4.60
CA LEU A 129 -7.00 -5.80 5.35
C LEU A 129 -8.31 -5.90 4.55
N GLY A 130 -8.26 -5.62 3.24
CA GLY A 130 -9.40 -5.85 2.34
C GLY A 130 -9.85 -7.31 2.33
N ILE A 131 -8.92 -8.26 2.21
CA ILE A 131 -9.23 -9.70 2.29
C ILE A 131 -9.89 -10.05 3.63
N LEU A 132 -9.35 -9.54 4.74
CA LEU A 132 -9.92 -9.79 6.08
C LEU A 132 -11.34 -9.22 6.23
N ILE A 133 -11.59 -8.01 5.74
CA ILE A 133 -12.94 -7.42 5.73
C ILE A 133 -13.88 -8.27 4.87
N GLY A 134 -13.45 -8.70 3.68
CA GLY A 134 -14.26 -9.54 2.80
C GLY A 134 -14.61 -10.88 3.44
N ILE A 135 -13.66 -11.54 4.11
CA ILE A 135 -13.91 -12.76 4.88
C ILE A 135 -14.89 -12.48 6.03
N GLY A 136 -14.66 -11.39 6.79
CA GLY A 136 -15.53 -10.99 7.89
C GLY A 136 -16.99 -10.76 7.47
N ILE A 137 -17.22 -10.12 6.33
CA ILE A 137 -18.57 -9.92 5.77
C ILE A 137 -19.22 -11.26 5.42
N ASN A 138 -18.50 -12.16 4.73
CA ASN A 138 -19.03 -13.48 4.40
C ASN A 138 -19.41 -14.29 5.65
N PHE A 139 -18.63 -14.20 6.73
CA PHE A 139 -18.96 -14.85 8.00
C PHE A 139 -20.20 -14.24 8.68
N MET A 140 -20.42 -12.92 8.55
CA MET A 140 -21.61 -12.27 9.09
C MET A 140 -22.88 -12.64 8.33
N ASP A 141 -22.81 -12.82 7.00
CA ASP A 141 -23.93 -13.26 6.17
C ASP A 141 -24.36 -14.71 6.46
N LEU A 142 -23.45 -15.55 6.93
CA LEU A 142 -23.72 -16.95 7.33
C LEU A 142 -24.29 -17.10 8.74
N GLY A 143 -24.33 -16.01 9.53
CA GLY A 143 -24.83 -15.99 10.91
C GLY A 143 -26.31 -15.63 11.05
N HIS A 144 -27.01 -15.37 9.94
CA HIS A 144 -28.44 -15.15 9.86
C HIS A 144 -29.13 -16.30 9.12
#